data_AF-A0A0F9I4P7-F1
#
_entry.id   AF-A0A0F9I4P7-F1
#
_cell.length_a   1.000
_cell.length_b   1.000
_cell.length_c   1.000
_cell.angle_alpha   90.00
_cell.angle_beta   90.00
_cell.angle_gamma   90.00
#
_symmetry.space_group_name_H-M   'P 1'
#
loop_
_entity.id
_entity.type
_entity.pdbx_description
1 polymer ?
#
loop_
_entity_poly.entity_id
_entity_poly.type
_entity_poly.pdbx_seq_one_letter_code
_entity_poly.pdbx_strand_id
1 'polypeptide(L)'
;MVTKMNFEIRDKKLLLDMIQASIDYYIETGSKQELIFAKVPSDIIDRNFQHIFKEKGIEPRVNDAWINAFPIGHSSMAGHNHVGEVWVYYLSTPENCGEIILVDQNKTITPQEGDLIVVPKGENHKVTENKSQDYRISLAMELIY
;
A
#
# COMPACT_ATOMS: atom_id res chain seq x y z
N MET A 1 6.11 -16.67 1.88
CA MET A 1 6.13 -16.42 3.34
C MET A 1 5.96 -14.92 3.54
N VAL A 2 4.89 -14.49 4.21
CA VAL A 2 4.70 -13.06 4.50
C VAL A 2 5.80 -12.60 5.44
N THR A 3 6.66 -11.71 4.97
CA THR A 3 7.65 -11.03 5.82
C THR A 3 7.03 -9.71 6.26
N LYS A 4 6.94 -9.48 7.57
CA LYS A 4 6.63 -8.16 8.16
C LYS A 4 7.95 -7.55 8.60
N MET A 5 8.32 -6.42 8.01
CA MET A 5 9.44 -5.58 8.45
C MET A 5 8.87 -4.26 8.95
N ASN A 6 9.44 -3.68 10.00
CA ASN A 6 9.06 -2.35 10.46
C ASN A 6 10.28 -1.42 10.33
N PHE A 7 10.13 -0.36 9.55
CA PHE A 7 11.15 0.67 9.38
C PHE A 7 10.46 1.98 9.01
N GLU A 8 11.18 3.09 9.12
CA GLU A 8 10.70 4.39 8.68
C GLU A 8 11.31 4.76 7.32
N ILE A 9 10.47 5.10 6.36
CA ILE A 9 10.91 5.62 5.06
C ILE A 9 11.22 7.11 5.16
N ARG A 10 12.23 7.56 4.40
CA ARG A 10 12.74 8.94 4.39
C ARG A 10 11.70 9.93 3.88
N ASP A 11 10.98 9.56 2.82
CA ASP A 11 10.07 10.46 2.10
C ASP A 11 8.60 10.34 2.59
N LYS A 12 8.37 9.88 3.83
CA LYS A 12 7.02 9.67 4.37
C LYS A 12 6.13 10.91 4.24
N LYS A 13 6.63 12.08 4.64
CA LYS A 13 5.87 13.34 4.53
C LYS A 13 5.54 13.68 3.08
N LEU A 14 6.50 13.55 2.17
CA LEU A 14 6.28 13.82 0.75
C LEU A 14 5.19 12.92 0.17
N LEU A 15 5.22 11.62 0.50
CA LEU A 15 4.19 10.66 0.06
C LEU A 15 2.81 11.01 0.64
N LEU A 16 2.73 11.41 1.92
CA LEU A 16 1.47 11.88 2.51
C LEU A 16 0.95 13.16 1.84
N ASP A 17 1.82 14.13 1.54
CA ASP A 17 1.45 15.35 0.83
C ASP A 17 0.91 15.03 -0.59
N MET A 18 1.53 14.07 -1.30
CA MET A 18 1.10 13.64 -2.63
C MET A 18 -0.31 13.05 -2.65
N ILE A 19 -0.61 12.15 -1.71
CA ILE A 19 -1.95 11.55 -1.64
C ILE A 19 -2.97 12.54 -1.10
N GLN A 20 -2.58 13.46 -0.21
CA GLN A 20 -3.46 14.53 0.26
C GLN A 20 -3.93 15.42 -0.89
N ALA A 21 -3.03 15.80 -1.81
CA ALA A 21 -3.41 16.57 -2.99
C ALA A 21 -4.46 15.84 -3.86
N SER A 22 -4.38 14.50 -3.93
CA SER A 22 -5.39 13.71 -4.61
C SER A 22 -6.71 13.71 -3.83
N ILE A 23 -6.66 13.50 -2.51
CA ILE A 23 -7.84 13.56 -1.63
C ILE A 23 -8.56 14.90 -1.77
N ASP A 24 -7.84 16.01 -1.72
CA ASP A 24 -8.39 17.35 -1.85
C ASP A 24 -9.12 17.52 -3.20
N TYR A 25 -8.48 17.09 -4.29
CA TYR A 25 -9.11 17.10 -5.61
C TYR A 25 -10.41 16.26 -5.67
N TYR A 26 -10.44 15.09 -5.04
CA TYR A 26 -11.64 14.25 -4.96
C TYR A 26 -12.78 14.93 -4.18
N ILE A 27 -12.44 15.56 -3.05
CA ILE A 27 -13.40 16.31 -2.23
C ILE A 27 -13.96 17.50 -3.01
N GLU A 28 -13.09 18.29 -3.64
CA GLU A 28 -13.48 19.48 -4.41
C GLU A 28 -14.37 19.15 -5.60
N THR A 29 -14.11 18.03 -6.28
CA THR A 29 -14.89 17.60 -7.45
C THR A 29 -16.15 16.82 -7.10
N GLY A 30 -16.35 16.43 -5.84
CA GLY A 30 -17.47 15.61 -5.39
C GLY A 30 -17.47 14.19 -5.98
N SER A 31 -16.31 13.71 -6.42
CA SER A 31 -16.15 12.40 -7.05
C SER A 31 -16.25 11.28 -6.00
N LYS A 32 -17.07 10.26 -6.29
CA LYS A 32 -17.35 9.13 -5.39
C LYS A 32 -16.54 7.90 -5.79
N GLN A 33 -15.21 7.98 -5.70
CA GLN A 33 -14.37 6.80 -5.93
C GLN A 33 -14.23 5.96 -4.67
N GLU A 34 -14.24 4.64 -4.85
CA GLU A 34 -14.06 3.69 -3.75
C GLU A 34 -12.63 3.67 -3.20
N LEU A 35 -11.67 4.14 -3.99
CA LEU A 35 -10.25 4.18 -3.67
C LEU A 35 -9.65 5.44 -4.28
N ILE A 36 -8.97 6.24 -3.46
CA ILE A 36 -8.18 7.37 -3.92
C ILE A 36 -6.74 6.88 -4.07
N PHE A 37 -6.10 7.17 -5.20
CA PHE A 37 -4.72 6.79 -5.42
C PHE A 37 -3.89 7.87 -6.09
N ALA A 38 -2.59 7.85 -5.84
CA ALA A 38 -1.59 8.71 -6.47
C ALA A 38 -0.43 7.86 -6.99
N LYS A 39 0.02 8.10 -8.22
CA LYS A 39 1.22 7.45 -8.77
C LYS A 39 2.47 7.96 -8.07
N VAL A 40 3.43 7.05 -7.84
CA VAL A 40 4.70 7.37 -7.18
C VAL A 40 5.84 7.29 -8.19
N PRO A 41 6.57 8.38 -8.41
CA PRO A 41 7.79 8.38 -9.21
C PRO A 41 8.83 7.37 -8.74
N SER A 42 9.54 6.76 -9.69
CA SER A 42 10.52 5.70 -9.42
C SER A 42 11.69 6.18 -8.55
N ASP A 43 12.10 7.45 -8.67
CA ASP A 43 13.18 8.03 -7.87
C ASP A 43 12.81 8.08 -6.37
N ILE A 44 11.53 8.27 -6.04
CA ILE A 44 11.05 8.15 -4.65
C ILE A 44 11.17 6.70 -4.18
N ILE A 45 10.81 5.72 -5.02
CA ILE A 45 10.95 4.30 -4.66
C ILE A 45 12.41 3.95 -4.41
N ASP A 46 13.31 4.35 -5.30
CA ASP A 46 14.74 4.08 -5.17
C ASP A 46 15.32 4.64 -3.87
N ARG A 47 15.02 5.91 -3.55
CA ARG A 47 15.50 6.55 -2.31
C ARG A 47 15.05 5.85 -1.03
N ASN A 48 13.89 5.20 -1.05
CA ASN A 48 13.27 4.60 0.13
C ASN A 48 13.45 3.08 0.22
N PHE A 49 13.64 2.36 -0.89
CA PHE A 49 13.61 0.89 -0.90
C PHE A 49 14.87 0.23 -1.48
N GLN A 50 15.75 0.96 -2.17
CA GLN A 50 16.95 0.37 -2.76
C GLN A 50 17.85 -0.32 -1.71
N HIS A 51 17.94 0.23 -0.51
CA HIS A 51 18.69 -0.38 0.58
C HIS A 51 18.05 -1.69 1.06
N ILE A 52 16.73 -1.77 1.12
CA ILE A 52 15.99 -3.00 1.48
C ILE A 52 16.17 -4.07 0.40
N PHE A 53 16.14 -3.70 -0.88
CA PHE A 53 16.43 -4.63 -1.98
C PHE A 53 17.83 -5.22 -1.85
N LYS A 54 18.83 -4.37 -1.58
CA LYS A 54 20.22 -4.79 -1.35
C LYS A 54 20.35 -5.72 -0.13
N GLU A 55 19.70 -5.39 0.99
CA GLU A 55 19.71 -6.22 2.21
C GLU A 55 19.09 -7.61 1.98
N LYS A 56 18.05 -7.68 1.15
CA LYS A 56 17.43 -8.95 0.74
C LYS A 56 18.19 -9.70 -0.34
N GLY A 57 19.24 -9.10 -0.91
CA GLY A 57 20.01 -9.70 -2.00
C GLY A 57 19.20 -9.84 -3.29
N ILE A 58 18.29 -8.91 -3.55
CA ILE A 58 17.45 -8.88 -4.75
C ILE A 58 17.68 -7.61 -5.58
N GLU A 59 17.49 -7.72 -6.89
CA GLU A 59 17.56 -6.60 -7.84
C GLU A 59 16.30 -6.54 -8.71
N PRO A 60 15.12 -6.25 -8.11
CA PRO A 60 13.88 -6.18 -8.86
C PRO A 60 13.84 -4.95 -9.77
N ARG A 61 13.09 -5.05 -10.88
CA ARG A 61 12.54 -3.88 -11.55
C ARG A 61 11.20 -3.54 -10.92
N VAL A 62 11.03 -2.30 -10.46
CA VAL A 62 9.72 -1.78 -10.04
C VAL A 62 8.90 -1.52 -11.30
N ASN A 63 7.84 -2.30 -11.50
CA ASN A 63 6.96 -2.16 -12.65
C ASN A 63 6.04 -0.93 -12.50
N ASP A 64 5.48 -0.77 -11.31
CA ASP A 64 4.55 0.30 -10.97
C ASP A 64 4.57 0.55 -9.45
N ALA A 65 4.25 1.78 -9.05
CA ALA A 65 4.12 2.15 -7.64
C ALA A 65 3.05 3.23 -7.45
N TRP A 66 2.27 3.09 -6.39
CA TRP A 66 1.15 3.97 -6.09
C TRP A 66 0.83 4.02 -4.59
N ILE A 67 0.30 5.15 -4.15
CA ILE A 67 -0.26 5.31 -2.81
C ILE A 67 -1.76 5.07 -2.91
N ASN A 68 -2.31 4.34 -1.95
CA ASN A 68 -3.73 4.10 -1.75
C ASN A 68 -4.18 4.86 -0.51
N ALA A 69 -5.31 5.57 -0.60
CA ALA A 69 -6.03 6.10 0.53
C ALA A 69 -7.46 5.53 0.52
N PHE A 70 -7.78 4.74 1.54
CA PHE A 70 -9.13 4.22 1.76
C PHE A 70 -9.86 5.15 2.74
N PRO A 71 -10.92 5.87 2.31
CA PRO A 71 -11.77 6.62 3.22
C PRO A 71 -12.59 5.71 4.15
N ILE A 72 -13.26 6.29 5.15
CA ILE A 72 -14.24 5.58 5.98
C ILE A 72 -15.29 4.88 5.10
N GLY A 73 -15.67 3.65 5.48
CA GLY A 73 -16.67 2.84 4.79
C GLY A 73 -16.19 2.17 3.50
N HIS A 74 -14.96 2.43 3.06
CA HIS A 74 -14.44 1.91 1.80
C HIS A 74 -13.55 0.69 2.00
N SER A 75 -13.50 -0.17 0.98
CA SER A 75 -12.79 -1.46 1.00
C SER A 75 -12.34 -1.85 -0.41
N SER A 76 -11.56 -2.93 -0.53
CA SER A 76 -11.30 -3.60 -1.82
C SER A 76 -11.64 -5.08 -1.68
N MET A 77 -12.93 -5.36 -1.42
CA MET A 77 -13.42 -6.69 -1.06
C MET A 77 -13.60 -7.65 -2.24
N ALA A 78 -13.57 -7.16 -3.48
CA ALA A 78 -13.72 -7.97 -4.68
C ALA A 78 -12.61 -9.04 -4.86
N GLY A 79 -11.49 -8.91 -4.15
CA GLY A 79 -10.33 -9.77 -4.34
C GLY A 79 -9.66 -9.52 -5.68
N HIS A 80 -8.33 -9.45 -5.70
CA HIS A 80 -7.57 -9.36 -6.94
C HIS A 80 -6.18 -9.96 -6.73
N ASN A 81 -5.46 -10.13 -7.83
CA ASN A 81 -4.06 -10.54 -7.83
C ASN A 81 -3.25 -9.66 -8.77
N HIS A 82 -1.93 -9.82 -8.70
CA HIS A 82 -0.95 -9.10 -9.54
C HIS A 82 -0.04 -10.10 -10.25
N VAL A 83 0.53 -9.67 -11.38
CA VAL A 83 1.43 -10.49 -12.19
C VAL A 83 2.83 -10.55 -11.57
N GLY A 84 3.22 -9.52 -10.84
CA GLY A 84 4.42 -9.45 -10.01
C GLY A 84 4.15 -9.68 -8.53
N GLU A 85 5.24 -9.73 -7.75
CA GLU A 85 5.18 -9.65 -6.29
C GLU A 85 4.83 -8.22 -5.89
N VAL A 86 3.92 -8.02 -4.93
CA VAL A 86 3.55 -6.67 -4.48
C VAL A 86 4.03 -6.42 -3.06
N TRP A 87 4.75 -5.32 -2.89
CA TRP A 87 5.20 -4.83 -1.60
C TRP A 87 4.27 -3.70 -1.17
N VAL A 88 3.67 -3.83 0.02
CA VAL A 88 2.74 -2.85 0.59
C VAL A 88 3.31 -2.31 1.89
N TYR A 89 3.76 -1.07 1.88
CA TYR A 89 4.26 -0.33 3.04
C TYR A 89 3.16 0.58 3.61
N TYR A 90 2.93 0.52 4.92
CA TYR A 90 1.84 1.28 5.56
C TYR A 90 2.31 2.64 6.07
N LEU A 91 1.76 3.70 5.49
CA LEU A 91 2.08 5.09 5.79
C LEU A 91 1.27 5.64 6.97
N SER A 92 0.00 5.22 7.07
CA SER A 92 -0.92 5.56 8.15
C SER A 92 -1.92 4.42 8.34
N THR A 93 -2.05 3.94 9.59
CA THR A 93 -3.00 2.89 9.97
C THR A 93 -3.80 3.33 11.20
N PRO A 94 -4.84 4.15 11.02
CA PRO A 94 -5.73 4.50 12.12
C PRO A 94 -6.35 3.25 12.77
N GLU A 95 -6.81 3.37 14.00
CA GLU A 95 -7.46 2.24 14.68
C GLU A 95 -8.70 1.79 13.89
N ASN A 96 -8.88 0.47 13.72
CA ASN A 96 -9.97 -0.13 12.96
C ASN A 96 -10.01 0.25 11.46
N CYS A 97 -8.85 0.56 10.87
CA CYS A 97 -8.77 0.98 9.48
C CYS A 97 -8.82 -0.14 8.43
N GLY A 98 -9.04 -1.38 8.87
CA GLY A 98 -9.14 -2.55 8.01
C GLY A 98 -7.86 -3.38 7.95
N GLU A 99 -7.99 -4.55 7.36
CA GLU A 99 -7.01 -5.62 7.32
C GLU A 99 -6.72 -6.00 5.87
N ILE A 100 -5.56 -6.61 5.63
CA ILE A 100 -5.30 -7.32 4.38
C ILE A 100 -5.54 -8.82 4.58
N ILE A 101 -6.32 -9.42 3.68
CA ILE A 101 -6.60 -10.85 3.66
C ILE A 101 -5.90 -11.42 2.44
N LEU A 102 -4.99 -12.37 2.67
CA LEU A 102 -4.38 -13.22 1.66
C LEU A 102 -5.22 -14.49 1.57
N VAL A 103 -6.04 -14.57 0.53
CA VAL A 103 -7.15 -15.53 0.40
C VAL A 103 -6.61 -16.94 0.24
N ASP A 104 -5.61 -17.13 -0.63
CA ASP A 104 -5.10 -18.45 -0.96
C ASP A 104 -4.28 -19.02 0.20
N GLN A 105 -3.67 -18.15 1.00
CA GLN A 105 -2.98 -18.51 2.24
C GLN A 105 -3.90 -18.61 3.47
N ASN A 106 -5.20 -18.28 3.34
CA ASN A 106 -6.14 -18.17 4.46
C ASN A 106 -5.56 -17.37 5.64
N LYS A 107 -4.93 -16.23 5.34
CA LYS A 107 -4.22 -15.41 6.31
C LYS A 107 -4.75 -13.99 6.34
N THR A 108 -5.13 -13.55 7.53
CA THR A 108 -5.51 -12.15 7.79
C THR A 108 -4.37 -11.44 8.50
N ILE A 109 -4.08 -10.21 8.09
CA ILE A 109 -3.03 -9.39 8.68
C ILE A 109 -3.61 -8.02 8.99
N THR A 110 -3.58 -7.65 10.27
CA THR A 110 -3.85 -6.29 10.73
C THR A 110 -2.57 -5.46 10.61
N PRO A 111 -2.49 -4.51 9.68
CA PRO A 111 -1.28 -3.73 9.46
C PRO A 111 -1.09 -2.68 10.55
N GLN A 112 0.16 -2.35 10.81
CA GLN A 112 0.59 -1.21 11.62
C GLN A 112 1.41 -0.26 10.77
N GLU A 113 1.45 1.01 11.17
CA GLU A 113 2.28 2.01 10.55
C GLU A 113 3.76 1.58 10.54
N GLY A 114 4.41 1.75 9.40
CA GLY A 114 5.78 1.29 9.16
C GLY A 114 5.90 -0.17 8.76
N ASP A 115 4.82 -0.95 8.81
CA ASP A 115 4.85 -2.32 8.31
C ASP A 115 5.05 -2.35 6.80
N LEU A 116 5.96 -3.22 6.36
CA LEU A 116 6.05 -3.69 4.98
C LEU A 116 5.49 -5.12 4.92
N ILE A 117 4.46 -5.31 4.11
CA ILE A 117 3.86 -6.62 3.80
C ILE A 117 4.23 -7.00 2.37
N VAL A 118 4.78 -8.20 2.19
CA VAL A 118 5.06 -8.79 0.87
C VAL A 118 3.93 -9.74 0.49
N VAL A 119 3.21 -9.40 -0.57
CA VAL A 119 2.16 -10.19 -1.20
C VAL A 119 2.76 -10.98 -2.37
N PRO A 120 2.78 -12.32 -2.32
CA PRO A 120 3.36 -13.12 -3.39
C PRO A 120 2.69 -12.90 -4.74
N LYS A 121 3.44 -13.11 -5.81
CA LYS A 121 2.92 -13.14 -7.18
C LYS A 121 1.72 -14.09 -7.29
N GLY A 122 0.64 -13.60 -7.90
CA GLY A 122 -0.58 -14.38 -8.14
C GLY A 122 -1.46 -14.60 -6.91
N GLU A 123 -1.04 -14.19 -5.71
CA GLU A 123 -1.85 -14.31 -4.49
C GLU A 123 -3.11 -13.47 -4.61
N ASN A 124 -4.27 -14.13 -4.51
CA ASN A 124 -5.53 -13.43 -4.39
C ASN A 124 -5.62 -12.75 -3.02
N HIS A 125 -5.81 -11.44 -3.01
CA HIS A 125 -5.86 -10.67 -1.78
C HIS A 125 -6.94 -9.60 -1.84
N LYS A 126 -7.44 -9.23 -0.65
CA LYS A 126 -8.46 -8.21 -0.48
C LYS A 126 -8.18 -7.36 0.74
N VAL A 127 -8.77 -6.17 0.74
CA VAL A 127 -8.69 -5.22 1.85
C VAL A 127 -10.09 -5.10 2.46
N THR A 128 -10.18 -5.30 3.77
CA THR A 128 -11.44 -5.10 4.50
C THR A 128 -11.75 -3.62 4.68
N GLU A 129 -13.00 -3.34 5.01
CA GLU A 129 -13.51 -1.99 5.19
C GLU A 129 -12.73 -1.18 6.22
N ASN A 130 -12.38 0.06 5.86
CA ASN A 130 -11.89 1.05 6.80
C ASN A 130 -13.05 1.59 7.65
N LYS A 131 -13.07 1.26 8.94
CA LYS A 131 -14.09 1.72 9.90
C LYS A 131 -13.60 2.87 10.79
N SER A 132 -12.40 3.35 10.56
CA SER A 132 -11.84 4.49 11.26
C SER A 132 -12.43 5.81 10.73
N GLN A 133 -12.27 6.90 11.49
CA GLN A 133 -12.67 8.24 11.04
C GLN A 133 -11.65 8.89 10.09
N ASP A 134 -10.49 8.25 9.91
CA ASP A 134 -9.37 8.76 9.13
C ASP A 134 -9.09 7.86 7.91
N TYR A 135 -8.19 8.28 7.04
CA TYR A 135 -7.78 7.48 5.88
C TYR A 135 -6.78 6.39 6.30
N ARG A 136 -6.98 5.16 5.81
CA ARG A 136 -5.90 4.15 5.75
C ARG A 136 -5.03 4.45 4.54
N ILE A 137 -3.74 4.66 4.76
CA ILE A 137 -2.83 5.06 3.70
C ILE A 137 -1.69 4.04 3.57
N SER A 138 -1.50 3.50 2.36
CA SER A 138 -0.40 2.57 2.05
C SER A 138 0.27 2.89 0.72
N LEU A 139 1.58 2.68 0.66
CA LEU A 139 2.38 2.66 -0.56
C LEU A 139 2.47 1.22 -1.06
N ALA A 140 1.97 0.96 -2.27
CA ALA A 140 2.13 -0.30 -2.97
C ALA A 140 3.16 -0.16 -4.09
N MET A 141 3.94 -1.21 -4.34
CA MET A 141 4.80 -1.33 -5.52
C MET A 141 4.79 -2.76 -6.03
N GLU A 142 4.64 -2.91 -7.35
CA GLU A 142 4.73 -4.19 -8.04
C GLU A 142 6.18 -4.41 -8.51
N LEU A 143 6.76 -5.52 -8.10
CA LEU A 143 8.10 -5.95 -8.45
C LEU A 143 8.06 -7.08 -9.47
N ILE A 144 8.94 -6.97 -10.45
CA ILE A 144 9.19 -8.01 -11.45
C ILE A 144 10.69 -8.30 -11.50
N TYR A 145 11.00 -9.58 -11.68
CA TYR A 145 12.34 -10.15 -11.70
C TYR A 145 12.62 -10.77 -13.06
#